data_AF-A0A7S2DE74-F1
#
_entry.id   AF-A0A7S2DE74-F1
#
_cell.length_a   1.000
_cell.length_b   1.000
_cell.length_c   1.000
_cell.angle_alpha   90.00
_cell.angle_beta   90.00
_cell.angle_gamma   90.00
#
_symmetry.space_group_name_H-M   'P 1'
#
loop_
_entity.id
_entity.type
_entity.pdbx_description
1 polymer ?
#
loop_
_entity_poly.entity_id
_entity_poly.type
_entity_poly.pdbx_seq_one_letter_code
_entity_poly.pdbx_strand_id
1 'polypeptide(L)'
;IAFGTGEVLGEFVREVVCLDGEGANCVNLRIVLATEMTPDPFGLFAFDGVLGLGLDALTLNPGFSFFAQMAAQNPAVRPCFAVFLARNDDGESSITFGGHDERR
;
A
#
# COMPACT_ATOMS: atom_id res chain seq x y z
N ILE A 1 7.99 12.17 -6.93
CA ILE A 1 8.48 10.81 -6.57
C ILE A 1 8.97 10.16 -7.86
N ALA A 2 10.18 9.60 -7.86
CA ALA A 2 10.66 8.78 -8.99
C ALA A 2 10.28 7.32 -8.76
N PHE A 3 9.76 6.63 -9.78
CA PHE A 3 9.37 5.22 -9.73
C PHE A 3 9.72 4.53 -11.05
N GLY A 4 10.59 3.52 -11.00
CA GLY A 4 11.18 2.95 -12.20
C GLY A 4 11.95 4.03 -12.98
N THR A 5 11.55 4.26 -14.23
CA THR A 5 12.04 5.34 -15.10
C THR A 5 11.11 6.56 -15.16
N GLY A 6 9.94 6.49 -14.51
CA GLY A 6 8.92 7.52 -14.53
C GLY A 6 8.95 8.44 -13.31
N GLU A 7 8.20 9.52 -13.41
CA GLU A 7 8.05 10.51 -12.35
C GLU A 7 6.58 10.77 -12.04
N VAL A 8 6.29 10.98 -10.76
CA VAL A 8 4.97 11.34 -10.24
C VAL A 8 5.10 12.66 -9.49
N LEU A 9 4.26 13.63 -9.85
CA LEU A 9 4.00 14.83 -9.06
C LEU A 9 2.62 14.73 -8.42
N GLY A 10 2.49 15.27 -7.23
CA GLY A 10 1.25 15.19 -6.50
C GLY A 10 1.26 16.01 -5.23
N GLU A 11 0.11 16.02 -4.57
CA GLU A 11 -0.14 16.77 -3.36
C GLU A 11 -0.20 15.84 -2.15
N PHE A 12 0.24 16.36 -0.99
CA PHE A 12 0.14 15.62 0.26
C PHE A 12 -1.21 15.84 0.89
N VAL A 13 -1.99 14.77 1.04
CA VAL A 13 -3.30 14.80 1.69
C VAL A 13 -3.34 13.83 2.86
N ARG A 14 -4.24 14.07 3.82
CA ARG A 14 -4.58 13.09 4.86
C ARG A 14 -5.88 12.42 4.48
N GLU A 15 -5.90 11.11 4.56
CA GLU A 15 -7.06 10.31 4.22
C GLU A 15 -7.29 9.14 5.18
N VAL A 16 -8.50 8.60 5.13
CA VAL A 16 -8.86 7.33 5.76
C VAL A 16 -8.84 6.25 4.67
N VAL A 17 -7.85 5.36 4.73
CA VAL A 17 -7.66 4.30 3.72
C VAL A 17 -8.15 2.97 4.28
N CYS A 18 -9.10 2.34 3.60
CA CYS A 18 -9.67 1.04 3.97
C CYS A 18 -9.30 -0.03 2.93
N LEU A 19 -8.77 -1.17 3.36
CA LEU A 19 -8.36 -2.25 2.44
C LEU A 19 -9.53 -3.11 1.94
N ASP A 20 -10.65 -3.11 2.66
CA ASP A 20 -11.86 -3.91 2.40
C ASP A 20 -13.06 -3.06 1.94
N GLY A 21 -12.81 -1.81 1.51
CA GLY A 21 -13.82 -0.90 0.97
C GLY A 21 -14.62 -0.18 2.05
N GLU A 22 -15.43 -0.91 2.82
CA GLU A 22 -16.18 -0.37 3.96
C GLU A 22 -16.04 -1.32 5.15
N GLY A 23 -15.37 -0.89 6.22
CA GLY A 23 -15.07 -1.80 7.32
C GLY A 23 -14.34 -1.19 8.51
N ALA A 24 -14.01 -2.07 9.47
CA ALA A 24 -13.26 -1.72 10.67
C ALA A 24 -11.73 -1.59 10.43
N ASN A 25 -11.25 -1.95 9.23
CA ASN A 25 -9.83 -2.05 8.90
C ASN A 25 -9.33 -0.83 8.11
N CYS A 26 -9.70 0.36 8.58
CA CYS A 26 -9.27 1.62 7.99
C CYS A 26 -8.12 2.23 8.79
N VAL A 27 -7.24 2.96 8.10
CA VAL A 27 -6.06 3.60 8.68
C VAL A 27 -6.04 5.06 8.29
N ASN A 28 -5.86 5.96 9.27
CA ASN A 28 -5.59 7.36 8.98
C ASN A 28 -4.16 7.47 8.47
N LEU A 29 -3.98 7.96 7.25
CA LEU A 29 -2.72 7.96 6.54
C LEU A 29 -2.50 9.30 5.82
N ARG A 30 -1.25 9.71 5.64
CA ARG A 30 -0.88 10.69 4.63
C ARG A 30 -0.59 9.98 3.32
N ILE A 31 -1.17 10.43 2.23
CA ILE A 31 -0.92 9.88 0.89
C ILE A 31 -0.48 10.99 -0.05
N VAL A 32 0.15 10.60 -1.16
CA VAL A 32 0.42 11.50 -2.27
C VAL A 32 -0.69 11.30 -3.29
N LEU A 33 -1.56 12.30 -3.43
CA LEU A 33 -2.54 12.35 -4.50
C LEU A 33 -1.80 12.75 -5.77
N ALA A 34 -1.57 11.80 -6.68
CA ALA A 34 -0.91 12.09 -7.94
C ALA A 34 -1.78 13.03 -8.79
N THR A 35 -1.23 14.19 -9.12
CA THR A 35 -1.86 15.17 -10.02
C THR A 35 -1.30 15.05 -11.43
N GLU A 36 -0.04 14.59 -11.55
CA GLU A 36 0.63 14.36 -12.82
C GLU A 36 1.52 13.12 -12.74
N MET A 37 1.54 12.34 -13.80
CA MET A 37 2.34 11.12 -13.93
C MET A 37 2.91 11.04 -15.35
N THR A 38 4.15 10.59 -15.49
CA THR A 38 4.72 10.36 -16.83
C THR A 38 3.92 9.28 -17.58
N PRO A 39 3.58 9.46 -18.87
CA PRO A 39 2.79 8.46 -19.61
C PRO A 39 3.45 7.08 -19.66
N ASP A 40 4.78 7.05 -19.79
CA ASP A 40 5.59 5.83 -19.68
C ASP A 40 6.32 5.85 -18.33
N PRO A 41 6.29 4.75 -17.53
CA PRO A 41 5.58 3.49 -17.75
C PRO A 41 4.12 3.47 -17.26
N PHE A 42 3.62 4.54 -16.64
CA PHE A 42 2.37 4.47 -15.86
C PHE A 42 1.11 4.16 -16.67
N GLY A 43 1.03 4.63 -17.93
CA GLY A 43 -0.09 4.32 -18.82
C GLY A 43 -0.14 2.86 -19.28
N LEU A 44 0.90 2.06 -18.99
CA LEU A 44 0.97 0.64 -19.33
C LEU A 44 0.56 -0.28 -18.18
N PHE A 45 0.48 0.24 -16.96
CA PHE A 45 0.11 -0.55 -15.80
C PHE A 45 -1.40 -0.73 -15.70
N ALA A 46 -1.82 -1.92 -15.25
CA ALA A 46 -3.21 -2.22 -14.94
C ALA A 46 -3.62 -1.78 -13.52
N PHE A 47 -2.71 -1.17 -12.76
CA PHE A 47 -2.96 -0.67 -11.40
C PHE A 47 -2.98 0.86 -11.39
N ASP A 48 -3.79 1.43 -10.50
CA ASP A 48 -3.99 2.88 -10.41
C ASP A 48 -2.93 3.57 -9.53
N GLY A 49 -2.29 2.84 -8.62
CA GLY A 49 -1.32 3.40 -7.70
C GLY A 49 -0.50 2.35 -6.95
N VAL A 50 0.31 2.83 -6.01
CA VAL A 50 1.26 2.01 -5.25
C VAL A 50 1.00 2.18 -3.75
N LEU A 51 0.84 1.06 -3.05
CA LEU A 51 0.83 1.03 -1.59
C LEU A 51 2.20 0.60 -1.06
N GLY A 52 2.91 1.52 -0.42
CA GLY A 52 4.23 1.25 0.14
C GLY A 52 4.16 0.43 1.44
N LEU A 53 4.78 -0.75 1.45
CA LEU A 53 4.91 -1.64 2.63
C LEU A 53 6.33 -1.68 3.20
N GLY A 54 7.17 -0.72 2.79
CA GLY A 54 8.55 -0.61 3.25
C GLY A 54 8.69 -0.13 4.69
N LEU A 55 9.94 -0.03 5.14
CA LEU A 55 10.27 0.47 6.47
C LEU A 55 9.93 1.96 6.60
N ASP A 56 9.51 2.37 7.80
CA ASP A 56 9.13 3.75 8.12
C ASP A 56 10.24 4.77 7.79
N ALA A 57 11.50 4.39 8.00
CA ALA A 57 12.67 5.22 7.71
C ALA A 57 12.87 5.57 6.22
N LEU A 58 12.19 4.88 5.31
CA LEU A 58 12.23 5.16 3.87
C LEU A 58 11.11 6.13 3.43
N THR A 59 10.24 6.53 4.35
CA THR A 59 9.15 7.45 4.06
C THR A 59 9.58 8.91 4.26
N LEU A 60 8.94 9.83 3.55
CA LEU A 60 9.17 11.27 3.71
C LEU A 60 8.79 11.77 5.12
N ASN A 61 7.82 11.11 5.74
CA ASN A 61 7.33 11.37 7.08
C ASN A 61 6.61 10.11 7.58
N PRO A 62 6.68 9.78 8.89
CA PRO A 62 6.06 8.56 9.43
C PRO A 62 4.55 8.44 9.16
N GLY A 63 3.87 9.56 8.93
CA GLY A 63 2.47 9.58 8.51
C GLY A 63 2.21 8.98 7.13
N PHE A 64 3.21 8.75 6.28
CA PHE A 64 3.08 8.09 4.97
C PHE A 64 3.32 6.58 5.02
N SER A 65 3.80 6.03 6.15
CA SER A 65 4.02 4.59 6.28
C SER A 65 2.72 3.88 6.61
N PHE A 66 2.09 3.27 5.60
CA PHE A 66 0.85 2.52 5.80
C PHE A 66 1.00 1.46 6.89
N PHE A 67 2.05 0.64 6.81
CA PHE A 67 2.23 -0.48 7.72
C PHE A 67 2.49 -0.04 9.16
N ALA A 68 3.28 1.01 9.37
CA ALA A 68 3.53 1.55 10.70
C ALA A 68 2.26 2.20 11.29
N GLN A 69 1.53 2.98 10.48
CA GLN A 69 0.27 3.59 10.90
C GLN A 69 -0.80 2.53 11.22
N MET A 70 -0.90 1.47 10.42
CA MET A 70 -1.81 0.36 10.64
C MET A 70 -1.52 -0.32 11.99
N ALA A 71 -0.26 -0.66 12.26
CA ALA A 71 0.14 -1.31 13.51
C ALA A 71 -0.08 -0.41 14.74
N ALA A 72 0.16 0.90 14.61
CA ALA A 72 -0.03 1.86 15.70
C ALA A 72 -1.52 2.12 16.01
N GLN A 73 -2.37 2.16 14.97
CA GLN A 73 -3.80 2.47 15.11
C GLN A 73 -4.65 1.24 15.39
N ASN A 74 -4.14 0.03 15.13
CA ASN A 74 -4.85 -1.23 15.37
C ASN A 74 -4.01 -2.20 16.24
N PRO A 75 -3.93 -1.97 17.57
CA PRO A 75 -3.04 -2.75 18.45
C PRO A 75 -3.36 -4.25 18.54
N ALA A 76 -4.58 -4.66 18.15
CA ALA A 76 -4.98 -6.06 18.11
C ALA A 76 -4.34 -6.83 16.93
N VAL A 77 -3.89 -6.12 15.89
CA VAL A 77 -3.26 -6.71 14.71
C VAL A 77 -1.76 -6.82 14.96
N ARG A 78 -1.20 -8.03 14.82
CA ARG A 78 0.26 -8.20 14.91
C ARG A 78 0.96 -7.43 13.79
N PRO A 79 2.10 -6.75 14.05
CA PRO A 79 2.83 -5.98 13.05
C PRO A 79 3.62 -6.92 12.12
N CYS A 80 2.92 -7.77 11.40
CA CYS A 80 3.44 -8.66 10.37
C CYS A 80 2.47 -8.70 9.20
N PHE A 81 2.99 -9.00 8.02
CA PHE A 81 2.18 -9.30 6.84
C PHE A 81 2.83 -10.44 6.06
N ALA A 82 2.02 -11.14 5.28
CA ALA A 82 2.46 -12.21 4.40
C ALA A 82 1.89 -11.98 3.00
N VAL A 83 2.68 -12.32 1.99
CA VAL A 83 2.28 -12.23 0.58
C VAL A 83 2.42 -13.61 -0.03
N PHE A 84 1.33 -14.10 -0.62
CA PHE A 84 1.33 -15.27 -1.47
C PHE A 84 1.09 -14.82 -2.91
N LEU A 85 2.02 -15.17 -3.81
CA LEU A 85 1.89 -14.92 -5.24
C LEU A 85 1.59 -16.25 -5.94
N ALA A 86 0.44 -16.33 -6.59
CA ALA A 86 0.10 -17.49 -7.40
C ALA A 86 1.12 -17.64 -8.54
N ARG A 87 1.49 -18.88 -8.85
CA ARG A 87 2.48 -19.18 -9.89
C ARG A 87 1.95 -18.90 -11.30
N ASN A 88 0.64 -18.98 -11.48
CA ASN A 88 -0.05 -18.91 -12.76
C ASN A 88 -1.24 -17.97 -12.62
N ASP A 89 -1.71 -17.42 -13.74
CA ASP A 89 -2.83 -16.47 -13.78
C ASP A 89 -4.17 -17.07 -13.34
N ASP A 90 -4.30 -18.41 -13.37
CA ASP A 90 -5.49 -19.12 -12.89
C ASP A 90 -5.56 -19.23 -11.35
N GLY A 91 -4.49 -18.87 -10.64
CA GLY A 91 -4.41 -18.94 -9.18
C GLY A 91 -4.63 -17.59 -8.51
N GLU A 92 -5.24 -17.62 -7.33
CA GLU A 92 -5.45 -16.40 -6.53
C GLU A 92 -4.20 -16.04 -5.72
N SER A 93 -3.68 -14.84 -5.95
CA SER A 93 -2.67 -14.21 -5.09
C SER A 93 -3.33 -13.53 -3.90
N SER A 94 -2.64 -13.43 -2.77
CA SER A 94 -3.18 -12.79 -1.57
C SER A 94 -2.12 -12.06 -0.77
N ILE A 95 -2.57 -11.04 -0.04
CA ILE A 95 -1.81 -10.39 1.02
C ILE A 95 -2.62 -10.45 2.31
N THR A 96 -1.97 -10.82 3.41
CA THR A 96 -2.58 -10.92 4.74
C THR A 96 -1.84 -10.02 5.71
N PHE A 97 -2.57 -9.26 6.52
CA PHE A 97 -2.01 -8.45 7.61
C PHE A 97 -2.36 -9.08 8.96
N GLY A 98 -1.42 -9.10 9.91
CA GLY A 98 -1.60 -9.72 11.23
C GLY A 98 -1.24 -11.21 11.33
N GLY A 99 -0.86 -11.84 10.22
CA GLY A 99 -0.51 -13.25 10.16
C GLY A 99 -0.25 -13.72 8.74
N HIS A 100 -0.53 -14.99 8.48
CA HIS A 100 -0.48 -15.63 7.17
C HIS A 100 -1.66 -16.59 7.03
N ASP A 101 -2.04 -16.90 5.78
CA ASP A 101 -3.03 -17.96 5.49
C ASP A 101 -2.34 -19.32 5.55
N GLU A 102 -2.68 -20.16 6.52
CA GLU A 102 -2.04 -21.47 6.74
C GLU A 102 -2.26 -22.46 5.57
N ARG A 103 -3.18 -22.16 4.64
CA ARG A 103 -3.47 -23.00 3.47
C ARG A 103 -2.54 -22.71 2.28
N ARG A 104 -1.69 -21.68 2.37
CA ARG A 104 -0.88 -21.16 1.26
C ARG A 104 0.58 -21.01 1.66
#